data_AF-A0A2T3W6Y4-F1
#
_entry.id   AF-A0A2T3W6Y4-F1
#
_cell.length_a   1.000
_cell.length_b   1.000
_cell.length_c   1.000
_cell.angle_alpha   90.00
_cell.angle_beta   90.00
_cell.angle_gamma   90.00
#
_symmetry.space_group_name_H-M   'P 1'
#
loop_
_entity.id
_entity.type
_entity.pdbx_description
1 polymer ?
#
loop_
_entity_poly.entity_id
_entity_poly.type
_entity_poly.pdbx_seq_one_letter_code
_entity_poly.pdbx_strand_id
1 'polypeptide(L)'
;MATLCCTVPKRTLPSSAMNPEPAQAGFTLTELLVSMSLLAVVMMVAFSLFDSSNDLVESDTGRIMAAQNTQSALDIISNDLRQAGENLTSLRIPLSGVEFSSTNQRLIVRRGIPPMTAAQVGTATDMISRRPEILSVCKVTGNRVQVIGPTPAGNTPSQCLYNGISNSGTSGDDTRVRTWRIFFGSQSNAPQAALLYRPAGNGIAAAFAPVVVTTIGPVSNQADLTKREVQLDLADNVPAGFSSTNGSQIILIDQRRYWVQNNELKLAVAGQTDAQGQTVAFDVDSLALGATLVNPTATVNTLAIDGPWNRVQSVVATLRARSGQGRNTTRNFQATVFPRNVASEAR
;
A
#
# COMPACT_ATOMS: atom_id res chain seq x y z
N MET A 1 -2.92 11.14 49.35
CA MET A 1 -2.23 9.86 49.65
C MET A 1 -0.82 10.20 50.10
N ALA A 2 -0.66 10.47 51.38
CA ALA A 2 -0.24 9.50 52.41
C ALA A 2 1.28 9.41 52.50
N THR A 3 1.82 10.40 53.21
CA THR A 3 3.15 10.49 53.82
C THR A 3 3.41 9.27 54.71
N LEU A 4 4.57 8.63 54.59
CA LEU A 4 5.01 7.54 55.47
C LEU A 4 6.33 7.90 56.16
N CYS A 5 6.26 7.79 57.48
CA CYS A 5 7.17 8.26 58.51
C CYS A 5 8.47 7.47 58.64
N CYS A 6 9.46 8.18 59.19
CA CYS A 6 10.71 7.72 59.78
C CYS A 6 10.59 6.52 60.73
N THR A 7 11.64 5.69 60.77
CA THR A 7 12.27 5.26 62.03
C THR A 7 13.77 5.04 61.82
N VAL A 8 14.60 5.87 62.47
CA VAL A 8 16.05 5.72 62.55
C VAL A 8 16.36 4.88 63.80
N PRO A 9 17.01 3.70 63.69
CA PRO A 9 17.40 2.92 64.85
C PRO A 9 18.64 3.48 65.54
N LYS A 10 18.58 3.40 66.87
CA LYS A 10 19.52 3.88 67.89
C LYS A 10 20.86 3.12 67.81
N ARG A 11 21.97 3.86 67.74
CA ARG A 11 23.35 3.34 67.76
C ARG A 11 23.76 3.01 69.20
N THR A 12 23.81 1.74 69.57
CA THR A 12 24.45 1.24 70.80
C THR A 12 25.84 0.70 70.45
N LEU A 13 26.88 1.31 71.04
CA LEU A 13 28.26 0.84 71.00
C LEU A 13 28.45 -0.23 72.10
N PRO A 14 28.79 -1.48 71.78
CA PRO A 14 29.37 -2.39 72.75
C PRO A 14 30.87 -2.12 72.90
N SER A 15 31.25 -2.10 74.18
CA SER A 15 32.59 -1.95 74.73
C SER A 15 33.59 -2.94 74.14
N SER A 16 34.75 -2.42 73.75
CA SER A 16 35.92 -3.15 73.25
C SER A 16 36.44 -4.17 74.27
N ALA A 17 36.30 -5.45 73.93
CA ALA A 17 37.22 -6.49 74.39
C ALA A 17 38.31 -6.64 73.32
N MET A 18 39.46 -6.03 73.58
CA MET A 18 40.64 -6.06 72.72
C MET A 18 41.29 -7.44 72.84
N ASN A 19 40.88 -8.36 71.96
CA ASN A 19 41.60 -9.61 71.74
C ASN A 19 42.92 -9.31 71.00
N PRO A 20 44.05 -9.93 71.39
CA PRO A 20 45.32 -9.75 70.71
C PRO A 20 45.19 -10.14 69.24
N GLU A 21 45.43 -9.18 68.36
CA GLU A 21 45.34 -9.34 66.92
C GLU A 21 46.39 -10.38 66.49
N PRO A 22 45.99 -11.53 65.93
CA PRO A 22 46.92 -12.53 65.46
C PRO A 22 47.82 -11.89 64.39
N ALA A 23 49.13 -12.05 64.53
CA ALA A 23 50.11 -11.55 63.58
C ALA A 23 49.70 -11.97 62.14
N GLN A 24 49.29 -10.99 61.34
CA GLN A 24 48.85 -11.21 59.97
C GLN A 24 50.08 -11.65 59.15
N ALA A 25 50.09 -12.91 58.73
CA ALA A 25 51.08 -13.41 57.79
C ALA A 25 50.95 -12.63 56.48
N GLY A 26 52.01 -11.89 56.11
CA GLY A 26 52.05 -11.16 54.84
C GLY A 26 52.05 -12.14 53.67
N PHE A 27 51.22 -11.86 52.66
CA PHE A 27 51.17 -12.63 51.43
C PHE A 27 52.54 -12.64 50.72
N THR A 28 52.97 -13.82 50.28
CA THR A 28 54.20 -13.93 49.48
C THR A 28 53.95 -13.36 48.08
N LEU A 29 54.97 -12.75 47.47
CA LEU A 29 54.86 -12.13 46.13
C LEU A 29 54.36 -13.12 45.07
N THR A 30 54.72 -14.40 45.19
CA THR A 30 54.26 -15.50 44.34
C THR A 30 52.76 -15.74 44.46
N GLU A 31 52.20 -15.65 45.67
CA GLU A 31 50.76 -15.86 45.92
C GLU A 31 49.90 -14.74 45.32
N LEU A 32 50.42 -13.51 45.35
CA LEU A 32 49.77 -12.36 44.71
C LEU A 32 49.76 -12.49 43.18
N LEU A 33 50.89 -12.93 42.58
CA LEU A 33 50.98 -13.17 41.14
C LEU A 33 50.02 -14.27 40.66
N VAL A 34 49.95 -15.39 41.38
CA VAL A 34 49.03 -16.49 41.06
C VAL A 34 47.59 -16.03 41.19
N SER A 35 47.26 -15.28 42.25
CA SER A 35 45.90 -14.75 42.47
C SER A 35 45.45 -13.82 41.34
N MET A 36 46.33 -12.91 40.89
CA MET A 36 46.02 -12.03 39.76
C MET A 36 45.84 -12.82 38.45
N SER A 37 46.65 -13.87 38.22
CA SER A 37 46.52 -14.72 37.03
C SER A 37 45.18 -15.47 36.99
N LEU A 38 44.75 -16.02 38.13
CA LEU A 38 43.46 -16.72 38.24
C LEU A 38 42.29 -15.75 38.07
N LEU A 39 42.38 -14.56 38.68
CA LEU A 39 41.37 -13.51 38.50
C LEU A 39 41.23 -13.09 37.04
N ALA A 40 42.35 -12.95 36.32
CA ALA A 40 42.34 -12.60 34.89
C ALA A 40 41.64 -13.68 34.04
N VAL A 41 41.89 -14.96 34.31
CA VAL A 41 41.22 -16.08 33.60
C VAL A 41 39.71 -16.06 33.86
N VAL A 42 39.29 -15.86 35.12
CA VAL A 42 37.86 -15.79 35.47
C VAL A 42 37.18 -14.60 34.78
N MET A 43 37.83 -13.43 34.79
CA MET A 43 37.31 -12.24 34.10
C MET A 43 37.22 -12.43 32.58
N MET A 44 38.18 -13.13 31.95
CA MET A 44 38.15 -13.44 30.53
C MET A 44 36.94 -14.33 30.17
N VAL A 45 36.66 -15.35 30.98
CA VAL A 45 35.49 -16.21 30.78
C VAL A 45 34.19 -15.43 31.01
N ALA A 46 34.12 -14.62 32.07
CA ALA A 46 32.95 -13.79 32.35
C ALA A 46 32.68 -12.78 31.21
N PHE A 47 33.73 -12.16 30.66
CA PHE A 47 33.64 -11.26 29.52
C PHE A 47 33.11 -11.97 28.27
N SER A 48 33.64 -13.16 27.96
CA SER A 48 33.16 -13.96 26.82
C SER A 48 31.69 -14.36 26.97
N LEU A 49 31.23 -14.69 28.17
CA LEU A 49 29.82 -15.00 28.44
C LEU A 49 28.93 -13.76 28.30
N PHE A 50 29.41 -12.59 28.75
CA PHE A 50 28.68 -11.33 28.62
C PHE A 50 28.52 -10.92 27.16
N ASP A 51 29.59 -11.03 26.37
CA ASP A 51 29.57 -10.73 24.92
C ASP A 51 28.57 -11.64 24.19
N SER A 52 28.64 -12.95 24.46
CA SER A 52 27.67 -13.92 23.92
C SER A 52 26.22 -13.65 24.37
N SER A 53 26.02 -13.14 25.58
CA SER A 53 24.68 -12.79 26.08
C SER A 53 24.13 -11.55 25.37
N ASN A 54 24.97 -10.55 25.11
CA ASN A 54 24.55 -9.34 24.39
C ASN A 54 24.21 -9.65 22.94
N ASP A 55 25.04 -10.44 22.24
CA ASP A 55 24.78 -10.91 20.88
C ASP A 55 23.45 -11.67 20.78
N LEU A 56 23.16 -12.52 21.77
CA LEU A 56 21.90 -13.27 21.82
C LEU A 56 20.70 -12.33 22.00
N VAL A 57 20.79 -11.39 22.93
CA VAL A 57 19.72 -10.41 23.21
C VAL A 57 19.47 -9.51 21.99
N GLU A 58 20.53 -9.06 21.32
CA GLU A 58 20.41 -8.23 20.12
C GLU A 58 19.80 -9.02 18.95
N SER A 59 20.25 -10.26 18.74
CA SER A 59 19.68 -11.17 17.73
C SER A 59 18.19 -11.46 17.97
N ASP A 60 17.80 -11.71 19.22
CA ASP A 60 16.40 -11.96 19.59
C ASP A 60 15.55 -10.70 19.45
N THR A 61 16.08 -9.54 19.83
CA THR A 61 15.40 -8.25 19.63
C THR A 61 15.19 -7.98 18.14
N GLY A 62 16.22 -8.20 17.31
CA GLY A 62 16.12 -8.07 15.85
C GLY A 62 15.10 -9.03 15.23
N ARG A 63 15.02 -10.28 15.73
CA ARG A 63 14.01 -11.27 15.31
C ARG A 63 12.59 -10.85 15.66
N ILE A 64 12.39 -10.33 16.87
CA ILE A 64 11.07 -9.87 17.32
C ILE A 64 10.62 -8.68 16.49
N MET A 65 11.50 -7.69 16.27
CA MET A 65 11.19 -6.52 15.45
C MET A 65 10.87 -6.90 14.00
N ALA A 66 11.67 -7.77 13.38
CA ALA A 66 11.41 -8.25 12.01
C ALA A 66 10.07 -9.00 11.91
N ALA A 67 9.74 -9.84 12.89
CA ALA A 67 8.48 -10.58 12.92
C ALA A 67 7.26 -9.66 13.08
N GLN A 68 7.32 -8.71 14.03
CA GLN A 68 6.23 -7.74 14.25
C GLN A 68 6.01 -6.86 13.02
N ASN A 69 7.09 -6.38 12.40
CA ASN A 69 7.04 -5.56 11.21
C ASN A 69 6.41 -6.31 10.03
N THR A 70 6.86 -7.54 9.78
CA THR A 70 6.36 -8.38 8.68
C THR A 70 4.90 -8.78 8.89
N GLN A 71 4.50 -9.07 10.13
CA GLN A 71 3.11 -9.37 10.45
C GLN A 71 2.20 -8.17 10.20
N SER A 72 2.61 -6.97 10.65
CA SER A 72 1.87 -5.72 10.39
C SER A 72 1.69 -5.47 8.89
N ALA A 73 2.75 -5.66 8.10
CA ALA A 73 2.67 -5.56 6.64
C ALA A 73 1.73 -6.59 6.00
N LEU A 74 1.76 -7.85 6.46
CA LEU A 74 0.82 -8.87 5.98
C LEU A 74 -0.62 -8.55 6.35
N ASP A 75 -0.87 -7.97 7.52
CA ASP A 75 -2.22 -7.57 7.94
C ASP A 75 -2.75 -6.43 7.06
N ILE A 76 -1.91 -5.46 6.71
CA ILE A 76 -2.25 -4.39 5.76
C ILE A 76 -2.57 -4.96 4.38
N ILE A 77 -1.68 -5.81 3.82
CA ILE A 77 -1.91 -6.49 2.53
C ILE A 77 -3.21 -7.31 2.59
N SER A 78 -3.45 -8.02 3.69
CA SER A 78 -4.63 -8.87 3.85
C SER A 78 -5.91 -8.06 3.89
N ASN A 79 -5.92 -6.92 4.58
CA ASN A 79 -7.07 -6.02 4.58
C ASN A 79 -7.37 -5.47 3.19
N ASP A 80 -6.32 -5.09 2.44
CA ASP A 80 -6.50 -4.56 1.08
C ASP A 80 -6.96 -5.64 0.12
N LEU A 81 -6.41 -6.86 0.21
CA LEU A 81 -6.87 -8.01 -0.57
C LEU A 81 -8.33 -8.39 -0.28
N ARG A 82 -8.81 -8.21 0.97
CA ARG A 82 -10.25 -8.40 1.29
C ARG A 82 -11.14 -7.36 0.61
N GLN A 83 -10.64 -6.14 0.44
CA GLN A 83 -11.35 -5.03 -0.21
C GLN A 83 -11.13 -5.00 -1.73
N ALA A 84 -10.27 -5.88 -2.25
CA ALA A 84 -10.02 -5.98 -3.68
C ALA A 84 -11.32 -6.29 -4.43
N GLY A 85 -11.53 -5.62 -5.55
CA GLY A 85 -12.73 -5.80 -6.36
C GLY A 85 -13.98 -5.09 -5.84
N GLU A 86 -13.95 -4.50 -4.64
CA GLU A 86 -15.08 -3.75 -4.11
C GLU A 86 -15.46 -2.62 -5.08
N ASN A 87 -16.76 -2.43 -5.34
CA ASN A 87 -17.28 -1.44 -6.28
C ASN A 87 -16.84 -1.57 -7.74
N LEU A 88 -16.07 -2.60 -8.13
CA LEU A 88 -15.71 -2.84 -9.54
C LEU A 88 -16.85 -3.49 -10.32
N THR A 89 -17.68 -4.32 -9.68
CA THR A 89 -18.81 -5.00 -10.33
C THR A 89 -19.86 -4.01 -10.87
N SER A 90 -20.04 -2.85 -10.22
CA SER A 90 -20.93 -1.79 -10.72
C SER A 90 -20.49 -1.19 -12.06
N LEU A 91 -19.22 -1.35 -12.43
CA LEU A 91 -18.67 -0.85 -13.68
C LEU A 91 -18.98 -1.78 -14.88
N ARG A 92 -19.44 -3.02 -14.62
CA ARG A 92 -19.76 -4.04 -15.65
C ARG A 92 -18.62 -4.31 -16.65
N ILE A 93 -17.37 -4.17 -16.21
CA ILE A 93 -16.16 -4.46 -16.98
C ILE A 93 -15.48 -5.71 -16.42
N PRO A 94 -14.85 -6.56 -17.26
CA PRO A 94 -14.13 -7.75 -16.82
C PRO A 94 -12.75 -7.37 -16.28
N LEU A 95 -12.72 -6.60 -15.19
CA LEU A 95 -11.51 -6.12 -14.53
C LEU A 95 -11.20 -6.97 -13.29
N SER A 96 -9.94 -7.36 -13.14
CA SER A 96 -9.47 -8.01 -11.93
C SER A 96 -9.18 -7.01 -10.81
N GLY A 97 -9.75 -7.29 -9.63
CA GLY A 97 -9.46 -6.56 -8.40
C GLY A 97 -8.03 -6.76 -7.90
N VAL A 98 -7.33 -7.80 -8.38
CA VAL A 98 -5.94 -8.07 -8.02
C VAL A 98 -5.14 -8.41 -9.26
N GLU A 99 -3.93 -7.89 -9.33
CA GLU A 99 -2.91 -8.28 -10.29
C GLU A 99 -1.62 -8.59 -9.54
N PHE A 100 -0.97 -9.69 -9.85
CA PHE A 100 0.32 -10.01 -9.23
C PHE A 100 1.22 -10.81 -10.15
N SER A 101 2.52 -10.69 -9.89
CA SER A 101 3.55 -11.50 -10.50
C SER A 101 4.57 -11.86 -9.44
N SER A 102 4.69 -13.15 -9.12
CA SER A 102 5.70 -13.65 -8.18
C SER A 102 7.12 -13.37 -8.67
N THR A 103 7.34 -13.39 -9.98
CA THR A 103 8.64 -13.08 -10.60
C THR A 103 9.04 -11.63 -10.38
N ASN A 104 8.09 -10.71 -10.51
CA ASN A 104 8.33 -9.28 -10.32
C ASN A 104 8.14 -8.83 -8.86
N GLN A 105 7.81 -9.76 -7.96
CA GLN A 105 7.50 -9.51 -6.55
C GLN A 105 6.56 -8.31 -6.34
N ARG A 106 5.56 -8.20 -7.21
CA ARG A 106 4.64 -7.06 -7.27
C ARG A 106 3.21 -7.52 -7.09
N LEU A 107 2.49 -6.82 -6.23
CA LEU A 107 1.05 -6.93 -6.03
C LEU A 107 0.41 -5.59 -6.35
N ILE A 108 -0.65 -5.60 -7.14
CA ILE A 108 -1.51 -4.45 -7.36
C ILE A 108 -2.92 -4.84 -6.93
N VAL A 109 -3.48 -4.09 -5.99
CA VAL A 109 -4.86 -4.22 -5.52
C VAL A 109 -5.65 -3.05 -6.07
N ARG A 110 -6.86 -3.34 -6.58
CA ARG A 110 -7.76 -2.36 -7.18
C ARG A 110 -9.14 -2.46 -6.56
N ARG A 111 -9.76 -1.30 -6.35
CA ARG A 111 -11.16 -1.15 -5.97
C ARG A 111 -11.77 0.04 -6.70
N GLY A 112 -13.09 0.02 -6.87
CA GLY A 112 -13.83 1.16 -7.37
C GLY A 112 -13.88 2.27 -6.33
N ILE A 113 -13.95 3.52 -6.77
CA ILE A 113 -14.07 4.67 -5.87
C ILE A 113 -15.41 4.55 -5.11
N PRO A 114 -15.39 4.60 -3.76
CA PRO A 114 -16.62 4.58 -2.98
C PRO A 114 -17.48 5.83 -3.24
N PRO A 115 -18.78 5.79 -2.93
CA PRO A 115 -19.61 6.99 -2.95
C PRO A 115 -19.01 8.13 -2.13
N MET A 116 -19.05 9.36 -2.66
CA MET A 116 -18.52 10.54 -1.98
C MET A 116 -19.30 10.85 -0.70
N THR A 117 -18.57 11.17 0.36
CA THR A 117 -19.13 11.56 1.67
C THR A 117 -19.43 13.06 1.72
N ALA A 118 -20.26 13.47 2.70
CA ALA A 118 -20.56 14.89 2.94
C ALA A 118 -19.29 15.74 3.15
N ALA A 119 -18.27 15.19 3.81
CA ALA A 119 -17.00 15.87 4.04
C ALA A 119 -16.20 16.10 2.75
N GLN A 120 -16.28 15.18 1.79
CA GLN A 120 -15.55 15.29 0.52
C GLN A 120 -16.20 16.28 -0.45
N VAL A 121 -17.53 16.41 -0.43
CA VAL A 121 -18.25 17.26 -1.40
C VAL A 121 -18.36 18.72 -0.99
N GLY A 122 -18.15 19.05 0.29
CA GLY A 122 -18.29 20.41 0.81
C GLY A 122 -19.70 20.97 0.57
N THR A 123 -19.80 22.02 -0.25
CA THR A 123 -21.08 22.68 -0.57
C THR A 123 -21.88 21.99 -1.67
N ALA A 124 -21.29 21.02 -2.40
CA ALA A 124 -21.96 20.29 -3.48
C ALA A 124 -22.79 19.12 -2.93
N THR A 125 -23.82 19.41 -2.13
CA THR A 125 -24.65 18.40 -1.45
C THR A 125 -25.38 17.45 -2.41
N ASP A 126 -25.62 17.88 -3.66
CA ASP A 126 -26.19 17.06 -4.74
C ASP A 126 -25.27 15.92 -5.21
N MET A 127 -23.99 15.95 -4.78
CA MET A 127 -22.97 14.98 -5.12
C MET A 127 -22.72 13.96 -4.00
N ILE A 128 -23.37 14.09 -2.84
CA ILE A 128 -23.30 13.08 -1.77
C ILE A 128 -23.82 11.74 -2.31
N SER A 129 -23.14 10.65 -1.97
CA SER A 129 -23.45 9.30 -2.45
C SER A 129 -23.24 9.06 -3.95
N ARG A 130 -22.81 10.07 -4.72
CA ARG A 130 -22.40 9.86 -6.11
C ARG A 130 -20.97 9.33 -6.16
N ARG A 131 -20.69 8.55 -7.21
CA ARG A 131 -19.34 8.07 -7.54
C ARG A 131 -18.83 8.85 -8.74
N PRO A 132 -17.51 8.97 -8.92
CA PRO A 132 -16.96 9.46 -10.18
C PRO A 132 -17.48 8.62 -11.35
N GLU A 133 -18.07 9.29 -12.33
CA GLU A 133 -18.69 8.60 -13.47
C GLU A 133 -17.64 8.09 -14.47
N ILE A 134 -17.98 7.09 -15.28
CA ILE A 134 -17.10 6.65 -16.37
C ILE A 134 -17.11 7.72 -17.46
N LEU A 135 -15.92 8.19 -17.86
CA LEU A 135 -15.79 9.18 -18.92
C LEU A 135 -15.41 8.52 -20.23
N SER A 136 -16.02 8.94 -21.33
CA SER A 136 -15.68 8.44 -22.67
C SER A 136 -14.47 9.19 -23.21
N VAL A 137 -13.59 8.50 -23.93
CA VAL A 137 -12.44 9.12 -24.61
C VAL A 137 -12.93 9.71 -25.93
N CYS A 138 -12.84 11.03 -26.09
CA CYS A 138 -13.33 11.75 -27.28
C CYS A 138 -12.21 12.06 -28.27
N LYS A 139 -11.03 12.42 -27.75
CA LYS A 139 -9.82 12.67 -28.53
C LYS A 139 -8.60 12.40 -27.64
N VAL A 140 -7.54 11.89 -28.25
CA VAL A 140 -6.25 11.67 -27.58
C VAL A 140 -5.20 12.54 -28.27
N THR A 141 -4.37 13.24 -27.51
CA THR A 141 -3.25 14.04 -28.02
C THR A 141 -2.07 13.93 -27.07
N GLY A 142 -1.13 13.03 -27.34
CA GLY A 142 0.00 12.75 -26.45
C GLY A 142 -0.46 12.19 -25.10
N ASN A 143 -0.19 12.94 -24.02
CA ASN A 143 -0.64 12.63 -22.67
C ASN A 143 -1.99 13.29 -22.30
N ARG A 144 -2.69 13.92 -23.26
CA ARG A 144 -4.00 14.54 -23.04
C ARG A 144 -5.13 13.71 -23.58
N VAL A 145 -6.17 13.54 -22.76
CA VAL A 145 -7.42 12.87 -23.11
C VAL A 145 -8.56 13.87 -23.03
N GLN A 146 -9.13 14.23 -24.17
CA GLN A 146 -10.38 14.97 -24.21
C GLN A 146 -11.53 14.03 -23.87
N VAL A 147 -12.33 14.38 -22.87
CA VAL A 147 -13.49 13.59 -22.40
C VAL A 147 -14.83 14.24 -22.70
N ILE A 148 -14.81 15.53 -23.05
CA ILE A 148 -15.97 16.28 -23.53
C ILE A 148 -15.54 17.17 -24.67
N GLY A 149 -16.44 17.35 -25.64
CA GLY A 149 -16.34 18.34 -26.70
C GLY A 149 -16.28 17.72 -28.09
N PRO A 150 -16.24 18.57 -29.12
CA PRO A 150 -16.31 18.11 -30.49
C PRO A 150 -15.12 17.23 -30.86
N THR A 151 -15.38 16.17 -31.64
CA THR A 151 -14.30 15.35 -32.20
C THR A 151 -13.74 16.03 -33.46
N PRO A 152 -12.45 15.80 -33.82
CA PRO A 152 -11.86 16.36 -35.04
C PRO A 152 -12.59 15.98 -36.33
N ALA A 153 -13.35 14.87 -36.31
CA ALA A 153 -14.07 14.34 -37.46
C ALA A 153 -15.46 14.97 -37.67
N GLY A 154 -15.87 15.95 -36.86
CA GLY A 154 -17.16 16.64 -36.95
C GLY A 154 -18.37 15.82 -36.46
N ASN A 155 -18.24 14.50 -36.34
CA ASN A 155 -19.23 13.61 -35.75
C ASN A 155 -18.88 13.33 -34.29
N THR A 156 -19.35 14.19 -33.39
CA THR A 156 -19.15 14.04 -31.95
C THR A 156 -20.06 12.93 -31.43
N PRO A 157 -19.52 11.83 -30.88
CA PRO A 157 -20.35 10.80 -30.25
C PRO A 157 -21.23 11.45 -29.18
N SER A 158 -22.47 10.97 -29.01
CA SER A 158 -23.39 11.50 -27.99
C SER A 158 -22.78 11.49 -26.58
N GLN A 159 -21.90 10.52 -26.30
CA GLN A 159 -21.18 10.40 -25.04
C GLN A 159 -20.12 11.48 -24.81
N CYS A 160 -19.67 12.16 -25.88
CA CYS A 160 -18.73 13.28 -25.85
C CYS A 160 -19.42 14.64 -25.84
N LEU A 161 -20.75 14.67 -25.99
CA LEU A 161 -21.50 15.92 -25.90
C LEU A 161 -21.46 16.45 -24.47
N TYR A 162 -21.31 17.76 -24.37
CA TYR A 162 -21.35 18.48 -23.12
C TYR A 162 -22.79 18.46 -22.58
N ASN A 163 -23.01 17.84 -21.43
CA ASN A 163 -24.30 17.78 -20.73
C ASN A 163 -24.25 18.67 -19.48
N GLY A 164 -24.42 19.97 -19.71
CA GLY A 164 -24.41 20.96 -18.64
C GLY A 164 -25.63 20.84 -17.73
N ILE A 165 -25.42 21.11 -16.44
CA ILE A 165 -26.51 21.26 -15.48
C ILE A 165 -27.10 22.66 -15.65
N SER A 166 -28.30 22.77 -16.20
CA SER A 166 -28.93 24.06 -16.50
C SER A 166 -29.36 24.87 -15.27
N ASN A 167 -29.41 24.27 -14.08
CA ASN A 167 -30.15 24.83 -12.92
C ASN A 167 -29.35 25.00 -11.61
N SER A 168 -28.03 24.76 -11.58
CA SER A 168 -27.22 24.94 -10.36
C SER A 168 -26.25 26.12 -10.53
N GLY A 169 -26.63 27.28 -9.99
CA GLY A 169 -26.07 28.61 -10.24
C GLY A 169 -24.60 28.91 -9.94
N THR A 170 -23.65 27.97 -10.08
CA THR A 170 -22.21 28.30 -9.93
C THR A 170 -21.19 27.49 -10.73
N SER A 171 -21.56 26.48 -11.52
CA SER A 171 -20.63 26.05 -12.58
C SER A 171 -21.39 25.41 -13.74
N GLY A 172 -21.26 26.01 -14.92
CA GLY A 172 -21.50 25.32 -16.18
C GLY A 172 -20.45 24.25 -16.38
N ASP A 173 -20.41 23.24 -15.52
CA ASP A 173 -19.62 22.03 -15.68
C ASP A 173 -20.55 20.86 -16.06
N ASP A 174 -20.03 19.91 -16.82
CA ASP A 174 -20.76 18.69 -17.13
C ASP A 174 -20.90 17.84 -15.86
N THR A 175 -22.08 17.25 -15.64
CA THR A 175 -22.37 16.47 -14.42
C THR A 175 -21.31 15.40 -14.16
N ARG A 176 -20.83 14.74 -15.22
CA ARG A 176 -19.88 13.63 -15.14
C ARG A 176 -18.50 14.13 -14.76
N VAL A 177 -18.03 15.20 -15.39
CA VAL A 177 -16.74 15.84 -15.06
C VAL A 177 -16.78 16.46 -13.67
N ARG A 178 -17.91 17.01 -13.24
CA ARG A 178 -18.08 17.61 -11.90
C ARG A 178 -17.80 16.59 -10.80
N THR A 179 -18.26 15.34 -10.94
CA THR A 179 -17.94 14.27 -9.96
C THR A 179 -16.44 14.00 -9.86
N TRP A 180 -15.71 14.02 -10.98
CA TRP A 180 -14.26 13.87 -10.99
C TRP A 180 -13.55 15.04 -10.32
N ARG A 181 -13.95 16.29 -10.64
CA ARG A 181 -13.33 17.48 -10.01
C ARG A 181 -13.51 17.51 -8.51
N ILE A 182 -14.70 17.18 -8.02
CA ILE A 182 -14.97 17.13 -6.57
C ILE A 182 -14.12 16.05 -5.92
N PHE A 183 -14.04 14.87 -6.54
CA PHE A 183 -13.16 13.81 -6.06
C PHE A 183 -11.70 14.27 -6.00
N PHE A 184 -11.15 14.85 -7.07
CA PHE A 184 -9.78 15.38 -7.09
C PHE A 184 -9.56 16.48 -6.04
N GLY A 185 -10.51 17.41 -5.90
CA GLY A 185 -10.48 18.44 -4.88
C GLY A 185 -10.43 17.87 -3.46
N SER A 186 -11.17 16.78 -3.20
CA SER A 186 -11.13 16.08 -1.91
C SER A 186 -9.80 15.37 -1.64
N GLN A 187 -9.02 15.10 -2.69
CA GLN A 187 -7.69 14.49 -2.62
C GLN A 187 -6.57 15.54 -2.72
N SER A 188 -6.86 16.81 -2.42
CA SER A 188 -5.92 17.93 -2.54
C SER A 188 -5.27 18.06 -3.92
N ASN A 189 -6.01 17.66 -4.97
CA ASN A 189 -5.55 17.59 -6.36
C ASN A 189 -4.30 16.70 -6.57
N ALA A 190 -4.08 15.69 -5.71
CA ALA A 190 -3.03 14.71 -5.90
C ALA A 190 -3.31 13.84 -7.15
N PRO A 191 -2.28 13.33 -7.85
CA PRO A 191 -2.45 12.41 -8.97
C PRO A 191 -3.26 11.16 -8.58
N GLN A 192 -4.21 10.76 -9.42
CA GLN A 192 -5.10 9.64 -9.17
C GLN A 192 -4.86 8.50 -10.15
N ALA A 193 -4.98 7.26 -9.67
CA ALA A 193 -4.98 6.10 -10.54
C ALA A 193 -6.28 6.06 -11.36
N ALA A 194 -6.14 5.76 -12.64
CA ALA A 194 -7.24 5.50 -13.52
C ALA A 194 -6.93 4.32 -14.44
N LEU A 195 -7.96 3.84 -15.11
CA LEU A 195 -7.87 2.78 -16.07
C LEU A 195 -8.44 3.25 -17.39
N LEU A 196 -7.65 3.16 -18.45
CA LEU A 196 -8.17 3.19 -19.80
C LEU A 196 -8.72 1.79 -20.12
N TYR A 197 -9.98 1.76 -20.52
CA TYR A 197 -10.69 0.56 -20.93
C TYR A 197 -11.13 0.70 -22.38
N ARG A 198 -10.78 -0.28 -23.20
CA ARG A 198 -11.33 -0.45 -24.53
C ARG A 198 -12.21 -1.70 -24.53
N PRO A 199 -13.51 -1.58 -24.84
CA PRO A 199 -14.38 -2.74 -24.94
C PRO A 199 -13.98 -3.64 -26.12
N ALA A 200 -14.30 -4.93 -26.02
CA ALA A 200 -14.16 -5.84 -27.14
C ALA A 200 -15.13 -5.45 -28.27
N GLY A 201 -14.68 -5.53 -29.52
CA GLY A 201 -15.50 -5.20 -30.69
C GLY A 201 -14.77 -5.45 -32.01
N ASN A 202 -15.50 -5.74 -33.08
CA ASN A 202 -14.96 -5.98 -34.43
C ASN A 202 -13.75 -6.93 -34.49
N GLY A 203 -13.77 -8.01 -33.71
CA GLY A 203 -12.67 -8.99 -33.62
C GLY A 203 -11.46 -8.53 -32.80
N ILE A 204 -11.53 -7.36 -32.16
CA ILE A 204 -10.50 -6.83 -31.26
C ILE A 204 -10.88 -7.20 -29.82
N ALA A 205 -9.94 -7.81 -29.10
CA ALA A 205 -10.10 -8.10 -27.67
C ALA A 205 -10.20 -6.82 -26.83
N ALA A 206 -10.91 -6.92 -25.70
CA ALA A 206 -10.91 -5.88 -24.70
C ALA A 206 -9.47 -5.60 -24.25
N ALA A 207 -9.17 -4.34 -23.97
CA ALA A 207 -7.85 -3.94 -23.51
C ALA A 207 -7.96 -3.00 -22.31
N PHE A 208 -6.99 -3.13 -21.42
CA PHE A 208 -6.87 -2.34 -20.21
C PHE A 208 -5.48 -1.73 -20.17
N ALA A 209 -5.40 -0.44 -19.83
CA ALA A 209 -4.13 0.20 -19.58
C ALA A 209 -4.21 1.06 -18.31
N PRO A 210 -3.41 0.74 -17.26
CA PRO A 210 -3.33 1.59 -16.09
C PRO A 210 -2.69 2.92 -16.48
N VAL A 211 -3.30 4.01 -16.05
CA VAL A 211 -2.79 5.38 -16.27
C VAL A 211 -2.91 6.18 -14.98
N VAL A 212 -2.16 7.26 -14.89
CA VAL A 212 -2.27 8.22 -13.79
C VAL A 212 -2.77 9.53 -14.34
N VAL A 213 -3.90 10.00 -13.81
CA VAL A 213 -4.49 11.30 -14.17
C VAL A 213 -3.93 12.32 -13.20
N THR A 214 -3.22 13.32 -13.71
CA THR A 214 -2.56 14.36 -12.91
C THR A 214 -3.49 15.54 -12.68
N THR A 215 -4.16 16.01 -13.74
CA THR A 215 -5.03 17.18 -13.67
C THR A 215 -6.28 17.04 -14.54
N ILE A 216 -7.36 17.70 -14.12
CA ILE A 216 -8.59 17.87 -14.89
C ILE A 216 -8.63 19.32 -15.38
N GLY A 217 -8.36 19.55 -16.65
CA GLY A 217 -8.35 20.87 -17.27
C GLY A 217 -9.70 21.58 -17.14
N PRO A 218 -9.76 22.92 -17.14
CA PRO A 218 -11.01 23.66 -17.06
C PRO A 218 -11.87 23.42 -18.32
N VAL A 219 -13.16 23.77 -18.25
CA VAL A 219 -14.01 23.80 -19.45
C VAL A 219 -13.53 24.93 -20.36
N SER A 220 -13.07 24.59 -21.56
CA SER A 220 -12.67 25.54 -22.60
C SER A 220 -13.90 26.06 -23.38
N ASN A 221 -13.74 27.15 -24.14
CA ASN A 221 -14.78 27.71 -25.03
C ASN A 221 -16.15 27.96 -24.34
N GLN A 222 -16.12 28.58 -23.17
CA GLN A 222 -17.32 28.85 -22.35
C GLN A 222 -18.46 29.54 -23.11
N ALA A 223 -18.12 30.40 -24.09
CA ALA A 223 -19.06 31.17 -24.89
C ALA A 223 -19.84 30.35 -25.94
N ASP A 224 -19.31 29.20 -26.38
CA ASP A 224 -19.94 28.37 -27.41
C ASP A 224 -20.18 26.96 -26.86
N LEU A 225 -21.43 26.67 -26.50
CA LEU A 225 -21.84 25.38 -25.93
C LEU A 225 -21.45 24.19 -26.81
N THR A 226 -21.38 24.38 -28.13
CA THR A 226 -21.06 23.32 -29.10
C THR A 226 -19.56 23.04 -29.20
N LYS A 227 -18.72 23.97 -28.71
CA LYS A 227 -17.26 23.88 -28.73
C LYS A 227 -16.64 23.71 -27.35
N ARG A 228 -17.46 23.52 -26.30
CA ARG A 228 -16.94 23.28 -24.95
C ARG A 228 -16.14 21.99 -24.91
N GLU A 229 -14.92 22.07 -24.37
CA GLU A 229 -14.07 20.89 -24.20
C GLU A 229 -13.62 20.76 -22.75
N VAL A 230 -13.44 19.51 -22.33
CA VAL A 230 -12.75 19.18 -21.08
C VAL A 230 -11.67 18.16 -21.41
N GLN A 231 -10.46 18.43 -20.92
CA GLN A 231 -9.29 17.60 -21.11
C GLN A 231 -8.78 17.09 -19.76
N LEU A 232 -8.29 15.87 -19.75
CA LEU A 232 -7.54 15.26 -18.66
C LEU A 232 -6.08 15.22 -19.08
N ASP A 233 -5.18 15.63 -18.19
CA ASP A 233 -3.74 15.41 -18.39
C ASP A 233 -3.35 14.12 -17.65
N LEU A 234 -2.58 13.28 -18.33
CA LEU A 234 -2.01 12.07 -17.79
C LEU A 234 -0.52 12.27 -17.48
N ALA A 235 -0.01 11.47 -16.54
CA ALA A 235 1.42 11.46 -16.21
C ALA A 235 2.28 10.98 -17.39
N ASP A 236 1.78 10.01 -18.15
CA ASP A 236 2.44 9.40 -19.31
C ASP A 236 1.58 9.55 -20.58
N ASN A 237 2.20 9.30 -21.74
CA ASN A 237 1.46 9.26 -23.00
C ASN A 237 0.37 8.18 -22.98
N VAL A 238 -0.76 8.48 -23.60
CA VAL A 238 -1.85 7.51 -23.77
C VAL A 238 -1.34 6.32 -24.60
N PRO A 239 -1.46 5.07 -24.11
CA PRO A 239 -1.04 3.90 -24.85
C PRO A 239 -1.76 3.78 -26.21
N ALA A 240 -1.09 3.15 -27.17
CA ALA A 240 -1.67 2.94 -28.49
C ALA A 240 -2.96 2.09 -28.42
N GLY A 241 -3.91 2.41 -29.30
CA GLY A 241 -5.15 1.65 -29.42
C GLY A 241 -6.30 2.10 -28.52
N PHE A 242 -6.19 3.21 -27.80
CA PHE A 242 -7.31 3.87 -27.12
C PHE A 242 -7.74 5.13 -27.89
N SER A 243 -9.01 5.21 -28.29
CA SER A 243 -9.55 6.30 -29.11
C SER A 243 -11.06 6.44 -28.95
N SER A 244 -11.63 7.50 -29.52
CA SER A 244 -13.09 7.67 -29.59
C SER A 244 -13.79 6.69 -30.53
N THR A 245 -13.09 6.22 -31.57
CA THR A 245 -13.67 5.34 -32.59
C THR A 245 -13.91 3.91 -32.11
N ASN A 246 -13.25 3.50 -31.04
CA ASN A 246 -13.38 2.15 -30.48
C ASN A 246 -14.10 2.12 -29.12
N GLY A 247 -14.77 3.22 -28.76
CA GLY A 247 -15.53 3.32 -27.52
C GLY A 247 -14.66 3.27 -26.27
N SER A 248 -13.41 3.75 -26.34
CA SER A 248 -12.54 3.79 -25.16
C SER A 248 -13.13 4.66 -24.06
N GLN A 249 -12.90 4.24 -22.82
CA GLN A 249 -13.37 4.88 -21.61
C GLN A 249 -12.20 5.05 -20.64
N ILE A 250 -12.31 6.06 -19.79
CA ILE A 250 -11.41 6.25 -18.65
C ILE A 250 -12.19 6.19 -17.35
N ILE A 251 -11.65 5.45 -16.39
CA ILE A 251 -12.35 5.07 -15.17
C ILE A 251 -11.42 5.35 -13.99
N LEU A 252 -11.86 6.15 -13.02
CA LEU A 252 -11.11 6.30 -11.77
C LEU A 252 -11.20 5.02 -10.95
N ILE A 253 -10.05 4.62 -10.42
CA ILE A 253 -9.93 3.47 -9.53
C ILE A 253 -9.05 3.84 -8.36
N ASP A 254 -9.29 3.25 -7.21
CA ASP A 254 -8.31 3.26 -6.14
C ASP A 254 -7.39 2.06 -6.35
N GLN A 255 -6.10 2.34 -6.43
CA GLN A 255 -5.07 1.36 -6.72
C GLN A 255 -4.00 1.42 -5.62
N ARG A 256 -3.63 0.26 -5.10
CA ARG A 256 -2.53 0.11 -4.15
C ARG A 256 -1.52 -0.84 -4.73
N ARG A 257 -0.27 -0.43 -4.77
CA ARG A 257 0.82 -1.19 -5.39
C ARG A 257 1.88 -1.49 -4.35
N TYR A 258 2.13 -2.77 -4.15
CA TYR A 258 3.17 -3.31 -3.28
C TYR A 258 4.29 -3.89 -4.12
N TRP A 259 5.53 -3.64 -3.72
CA TRP A 259 6.72 -4.27 -4.29
C TRP A 259 7.83 -4.31 -3.26
N VAL A 260 8.81 -5.19 -3.48
CA VAL A 260 10.03 -5.25 -2.66
C VAL A 260 11.15 -4.52 -3.39
N GLN A 261 11.83 -3.61 -2.69
CA GLN A 261 12.99 -2.89 -3.19
C GLN A 261 13.95 -2.60 -2.03
N ASN A 262 15.25 -2.88 -2.21
CA ASN A 262 16.27 -2.64 -1.19
C ASN A 262 15.99 -3.32 0.16
N ASN A 263 15.38 -4.51 0.15
CA ASN A 263 14.91 -5.24 1.33
C ASN A 263 13.80 -4.51 2.12
N GLU A 264 13.07 -3.61 1.46
CA GLU A 264 11.92 -2.94 2.03
C GLU A 264 10.69 -3.29 1.20
N LEU A 265 9.58 -3.58 1.89
CA LEU A 265 8.28 -3.63 1.26
C LEU A 265 7.76 -2.21 1.10
N LYS A 266 7.59 -1.76 -0.13
CA LYS A 266 7.08 -0.44 -0.48
C LYS A 266 5.60 -0.49 -0.84
N LEU A 267 4.89 0.60 -0.58
CA LEU A 267 3.51 0.83 -0.97
C LEU A 267 3.37 2.18 -1.66
N ALA A 268 2.82 2.18 -2.87
CA ALA A 268 2.32 3.37 -3.55
C ALA A 268 0.79 3.31 -3.61
N VAL A 269 0.16 4.43 -3.26
CA VAL A 269 -1.30 4.57 -3.23
C VAL A 269 -1.75 5.51 -4.36
N ALA A 270 -2.86 5.15 -5.00
CA ALA A 270 -3.47 5.86 -6.11
C ALA A 270 -2.44 6.11 -7.25
N GLY A 271 -2.24 7.37 -7.62
CA GLY A 271 -1.34 7.78 -8.70
C GLY A 271 0.12 7.97 -8.30
N GLN A 272 0.54 7.56 -7.10
CA GLN A 272 1.92 7.73 -6.65
C GLN A 272 2.92 6.95 -7.53
N THR A 273 4.03 7.61 -7.86
CA THR A 273 5.16 6.98 -8.55
C THR A 273 5.92 6.03 -7.60
N ASP A 274 6.79 5.17 -8.15
CA ASP A 274 7.60 4.27 -7.31
C ASP A 274 8.52 5.06 -6.37
N ALA A 275 9.01 6.23 -6.79
CA ALA A 275 9.82 7.10 -5.96
C ALA A 275 9.05 7.73 -4.79
N GLN A 276 7.72 7.81 -4.89
CA GLN A 276 6.82 8.30 -3.84
C GLN A 276 6.32 7.18 -2.92
N GLY A 277 6.70 5.93 -3.19
CA GLY A 277 6.31 4.78 -2.40
C GLY A 277 6.82 4.86 -0.96
N GLN A 278 5.94 4.57 0.00
CA GLN A 278 6.26 4.55 1.42
C GLN A 278 6.70 3.15 1.85
N THR A 279 7.65 3.08 2.78
CA THR A 279 8.05 1.80 3.37
C THR A 279 6.98 1.31 4.35
N VAL A 280 6.47 0.11 4.12
CA VAL A 280 5.50 -0.57 5.00
C VAL A 280 6.22 -1.52 5.95
N ALA A 281 7.25 -2.21 5.47
CA ALA A 281 8.11 -3.05 6.29
C ALA A 281 9.56 -3.02 5.82
N PHE A 282 10.45 -3.18 6.80
CA PHE A 282 11.89 -3.28 6.62
C PHE A 282 12.30 -4.76 6.67
N ASP A 283 13.49 -5.05 6.15
CA ASP A 283 14.10 -6.38 6.11
C ASP A 283 13.25 -7.46 5.43
N VAL A 284 12.42 -7.06 4.46
CA VAL A 284 11.63 -7.97 3.62
C VAL A 284 12.45 -8.32 2.37
N ASP A 285 12.86 -9.58 2.27
CA ASP A 285 13.68 -10.14 1.19
C ASP A 285 12.85 -10.46 -0.07
N SER A 286 11.63 -10.97 0.11
CA SER A 286 10.74 -11.26 -1.02
C SER A 286 9.25 -11.22 -0.67
N LEU A 287 8.45 -10.90 -1.68
CA LEU A 287 7.00 -11.01 -1.70
C LEU A 287 6.59 -12.04 -2.77
N ALA A 288 5.97 -13.13 -2.34
CA ALA A 288 5.41 -14.16 -3.21
C ALA A 288 3.89 -14.22 -3.04
N LEU A 289 3.18 -14.34 -4.16
CA LEU A 289 1.72 -14.44 -4.19
C LEU A 289 1.29 -15.65 -5.00
N GLY A 290 0.25 -16.32 -4.53
CA GLY A 290 -0.46 -17.35 -5.28
C GLY A 290 -1.96 -17.19 -5.11
N ALA A 291 -2.74 -17.58 -6.12
CA ALA A 291 -4.19 -17.60 -6.03
C ALA A 291 -4.72 -18.99 -6.36
N THR A 292 -5.75 -19.42 -5.63
CA THR A 292 -6.53 -20.62 -5.97
C THR A 292 -7.76 -20.16 -6.75
N LEU A 293 -7.89 -20.64 -7.98
CA LEU A 293 -9.04 -20.45 -8.84
C LEU A 293 -10.03 -21.59 -8.66
N VAL A 294 -11.31 -21.35 -8.93
CA VAL A 294 -12.37 -22.36 -9.02
C VAL A 294 -12.91 -22.46 -10.44
N ASN A 295 -13.52 -23.59 -10.79
CA ASN A 295 -14.24 -23.83 -12.05
C ASN A 295 -13.43 -23.53 -13.34
N PRO A 296 -12.38 -24.28 -13.68
CA PRO A 296 -11.76 -25.39 -12.93
C PRO A 296 -10.84 -24.93 -11.80
N THR A 297 -10.58 -25.84 -10.87
CA THR A 297 -9.62 -25.62 -9.78
C THR A 297 -8.20 -25.53 -10.33
N ALA A 298 -7.50 -24.43 -10.04
CA ALA A 298 -6.11 -24.24 -10.45
C ALA A 298 -5.38 -23.31 -9.49
N THR A 299 -4.09 -23.53 -9.27
CA THR A 299 -3.24 -22.59 -8.53
C THR A 299 -2.41 -21.80 -9.52
N VAL A 300 -2.44 -20.47 -9.41
CA VAL A 300 -1.69 -19.56 -10.28
C VAL A 300 -0.77 -18.67 -9.46
N ASN A 301 0.45 -18.46 -9.96
CA ASN A 301 1.46 -17.57 -9.36
C ASN A 301 1.53 -16.20 -10.07
N THR A 302 0.69 -16.03 -11.09
CA THR A 302 0.50 -14.77 -11.80
C THR A 302 -0.99 -14.57 -12.05
N LEU A 303 -1.45 -13.33 -11.94
CA LEU A 303 -2.81 -12.93 -12.31
C LEU A 303 -2.72 -11.59 -13.00
N ALA A 304 -3.17 -11.53 -14.26
CA ALA A 304 -3.17 -10.30 -15.06
C ALA A 304 -4.36 -9.40 -14.72
N ILE A 305 -4.34 -8.16 -15.22
CA ILE A 305 -5.41 -7.17 -15.02
C ILE A 305 -6.77 -7.62 -15.58
N ASP A 306 -6.76 -8.40 -16.65
CA ASP A 306 -7.91 -9.05 -17.30
C ASP A 306 -8.09 -10.51 -16.86
N GLY A 307 -7.39 -10.92 -15.79
CA GLY A 307 -7.47 -12.26 -15.24
C GLY A 307 -8.88 -12.62 -14.73
N PRO A 308 -9.16 -13.92 -14.52
CA PRO A 308 -10.49 -14.42 -14.15
C PRO A 308 -10.84 -14.12 -12.68
N TRP A 309 -11.06 -12.85 -12.35
CA TRP A 309 -11.31 -12.38 -10.99
C TRP A 309 -12.52 -13.02 -10.33
N ASN A 310 -13.58 -13.26 -11.10
CA ASN A 310 -14.78 -13.95 -10.65
C ASN A 310 -14.53 -15.41 -10.23
N ARG A 311 -13.37 -15.99 -10.56
CA ARG A 311 -12.98 -17.36 -10.21
C ARG A 311 -11.96 -17.44 -9.09
N VAL A 312 -11.42 -16.32 -8.60
CA VAL A 312 -10.43 -16.34 -7.51
C VAL A 312 -11.13 -16.73 -6.21
N GLN A 313 -10.78 -17.87 -5.61
CA GLN A 313 -11.34 -18.29 -4.34
C GLN A 313 -10.54 -17.74 -3.16
N SER A 314 -9.21 -17.85 -3.23
CA SER A 314 -8.31 -17.36 -2.20
C SER A 314 -7.02 -16.84 -2.81
N VAL A 315 -6.38 -15.90 -2.11
CA VAL A 315 -5.06 -15.38 -2.41
C VAL A 315 -4.17 -15.63 -1.21
N VAL A 316 -3.02 -16.24 -1.45
CA VAL A 316 -2.01 -16.54 -0.44
C VAL A 316 -0.86 -15.57 -0.65
N ALA A 317 -0.61 -14.70 0.31
CA ALA A 317 0.52 -13.78 0.33
C ALA A 317 1.59 -14.34 1.27
N THR A 318 2.83 -14.44 0.80
CA THR A 318 3.98 -14.90 1.58
C THR A 318 5.06 -13.82 1.57
N LEU A 319 5.45 -13.35 2.74
CA LEU A 319 6.59 -12.45 2.94
C LEU A 319 7.76 -13.23 3.54
N ARG A 320 8.95 -13.08 2.95
CA ARG A 320 10.20 -13.59 3.54
C ARG A 320 10.92 -12.43 4.20
N ALA A 321 11.11 -12.49 5.52
CA ALA A 321 11.83 -11.47 6.27
C ALA A 321 13.20 -11.99 6.70
N ARG A 322 14.19 -11.08 6.78
CA ARG A 322 15.52 -11.34 7.33
C ARG A 322 15.57 -10.85 8.77
N SER A 323 16.29 -11.59 9.61
CA SER A 323 16.58 -11.21 10.98
C SER A 323 18.02 -11.56 11.33
N GLY A 324 18.67 -10.66 12.08
CA GLY A 324 19.99 -10.86 12.67
C GLY A 324 21.04 -9.88 12.13
N GLN A 325 21.88 -9.37 13.02
CA GLN A 325 23.13 -8.71 12.66
C GLN A 325 24.21 -9.78 12.44
N GLY A 326 24.76 -9.90 11.23
CA GLY A 326 25.88 -10.79 10.91
C GLY A 326 25.53 -12.23 10.50
N ARG A 327 24.39 -12.80 10.91
CA ARG A 327 23.88 -14.07 10.37
C ARG A 327 22.48 -13.87 9.77
N ASN A 328 22.40 -13.91 8.44
CA ASN A 328 21.14 -13.80 7.70
C ASN A 328 20.24 -15.01 7.95
N THR A 329 19.46 -14.97 9.03
CA THR A 329 18.36 -15.91 9.24
C THR A 329 17.12 -15.38 8.54
N THR A 330 16.43 -16.25 7.78
CA THR A 330 15.20 -15.87 7.08
C THR A 330 14.01 -16.61 7.66
N ARG A 331 12.85 -15.94 7.72
CA ARG A 331 11.58 -16.55 8.10
C ARG A 331 10.50 -16.19 7.09
N ASN A 332 9.64 -17.16 6.80
CA ASN A 332 8.50 -16.97 5.93
C ASN A 332 7.25 -16.73 6.78
N PHE A 333 6.51 -15.70 6.44
CA PHE A 333 5.22 -15.36 7.02
C PHE A 333 4.19 -15.47 5.92
N GLN A 334 3.05 -16.09 6.20
CA GLN A 334 2.03 -16.39 5.20
C GLN A 334 0.65 -15.99 5.71
N ALA A 335 -0.13 -15.36 4.84
CA ALA A 335 -1.53 -15.07 5.07
C ALA A 335 -2.37 -15.61 3.91
N THR A 336 -3.46 -16.30 4.23
CA THR A 336 -4.47 -16.71 3.24
C THR A 336 -5.67 -15.78 3.37
N VAL A 337 -6.03 -15.14 2.26
CA VAL A 337 -7.08 -14.13 2.19
C VAL A 337 -8.16 -14.61 1.23
N PHE A 338 -9.41 -14.36 1.59
CA PHE A 338 -10.57 -14.57 0.74
C PHE A 338 -11.07 -13.17 0.32
N PRO A 339 -10.83 -12.74 -0.94
CA PRO A 339 -11.29 -11.44 -1.42
C PRO A 339 -12.81 -11.32 -1.39
N ARG A 340 -13.39 -10.14 -1.65
CA ARG A 340 -14.84 -9.98 -1.88
C ARG A 340 -15.15 -10.03 -3.37
N ASN A 341 -15.34 -11.23 -3.90
CA ASN A 341 -15.77 -11.48 -5.27
C ASN A 341 -16.86 -12.57 -5.31
N VAL A 342 -17.44 -12.77 -6.49
CA VAL A 342 -18.56 -13.71 -6.70
C VAL A 342 -18.24 -15.13 -6.21
N ALA A 343 -17.04 -15.65 -6.46
CA ALA A 343 -16.65 -17.00 -6.02
C ALA A 343 -16.47 -17.11 -4.49
N SER A 344 -16.00 -16.05 -3.84
CA SER A 344 -15.80 -16.00 -2.39
C SER A 344 -17.09 -15.78 -1.60
N GLU A 345 -18.10 -15.13 -2.19
CA GLU A 345 -19.42 -14.87 -1.58
C GLU A 345 -20.28 -16.13 -1.46
N ALA A 346 -20.00 -17.18 -2.24
CA ALA A 346 -20.73 -18.45 -2.21
C ALA A 346 -20.37 -19.37 -1.02
N ARG A 347 -19.75 -18.84 0.03
CA ARG A 347 -19.40 -19.54 1.28
C ARG A 347 -20.22 -19.02 2.45
#